data_AF-A0A1E4RMR3-F1
#
_entry.id   AF-A0A1E4RMR3-F1
#
_cell.length_a   1.000
_cell.length_b   1.000
_cell.length_c   1.000
_cell.angle_alpha   90.00
_cell.angle_beta   90.00
_cell.angle_gamma   90.00
#
_symmetry.space_group_name_H-M   'P 1'
#
loop_
_entity.id
_entity.type
_entity.pdbx_description
1 polymer ?
#
loop_
_entity_poly.entity_id
_entity_poly.type
_entity_poly.pdbx_seq_one_letter_code
_entity_poly.pdbx_strand_id
1 'polypeptide(L)'
;MLRSLKGLKGRPLSLRRGYSVKSPILFVPNETIHRFESEKLTEEENLAAIPKRPNFDGLPKYHHEILSPEDTADLVIRPDVNDILTSTFSQNAVFTGDPNYKVTPANANLQETTLSLHFAVAVIEWIRLFNTQIVTLKSLPSTVNKLQHINEAKVDAIKAKLNSINVEELKSVEVLDKFYTSFEIYRKGDIMRKTRADTINIENISSILLTSELIQSDSELFDITLRYLGLKLAYFSNENLQQFTEKLINHLHGENITSGMKVQSFNNFMSKVFEIHPRLKTELHVSQLDKLAYLFTLANNIEDSKSLLQLLVTNYKVAPSKETFNLFLTKYTESLKDFQGLIKSKVLKDLHQLKPVFFHNGLDSFSLKFLLEEIIEHVYDLDHLMRLIENKENSSIFLLSEFAEMLMQRLQVIQSTSEDPNTTKALQLTQLISKLVKDNGVKLDKKSLELAQQMYKDLGDTSNYEYIGKLLN
;
A
#
# COMPACT_ATOMS: atom_id res chain seq x y z
N MET A 1 2.07 54.97 -63.04
CA MET A 1 1.55 53.69 -63.60
C MET A 1 1.47 52.73 -62.42
N LEU A 2 0.38 52.10 -61.99
CA LEU A 2 -0.96 51.85 -62.51
C LEU A 2 -1.99 52.03 -61.37
N ARG A 3 -3.17 52.54 -61.69
CA ARG A 3 -4.32 52.78 -60.79
C ARG A 3 -5.20 51.53 -60.67
N SER A 4 -6.03 51.46 -59.61
CA SER A 4 -7.43 50.95 -59.58
C SER A 4 -7.82 50.51 -58.14
N LEU A 5 -8.99 50.73 -57.54
CA LEU A 5 -10.24 51.40 -57.89
C LEU A 5 -11.06 51.66 -56.61
N LYS A 6 -11.83 52.76 -56.70
CA LYS A 6 -13.10 53.17 -56.07
C LYS A 6 -13.87 52.20 -55.15
N GLY A 7 -14.45 52.79 -54.11
CA GLY A 7 -15.30 52.14 -53.10
C GLY A 7 -16.76 51.87 -53.48
N LEU A 8 -17.51 51.39 -52.50
CA LEU A 8 -18.97 51.25 -52.48
C LEU A 8 -19.49 51.26 -51.05
N LYS A 9 -20.63 51.95 -50.85
CA LYS A 9 -21.40 52.07 -49.60
C LYS A 9 -22.15 50.77 -49.27
N GLY A 10 -22.27 50.46 -47.98
CA GLY A 10 -23.24 49.48 -47.46
C GLY A 10 -23.19 49.40 -45.93
N ARG A 11 -24.19 49.97 -45.25
CA ARG A 11 -24.57 49.64 -43.85
C ARG A 11 -25.80 48.71 -43.93
N PRO A 12 -26.30 48.14 -42.82
CA PRO A 12 -25.65 47.51 -41.65
C PRO A 12 -26.28 46.13 -41.35
N LEU A 13 -25.67 45.26 -40.52
CA LEU A 13 -26.42 44.22 -39.80
C LEU A 13 -25.71 43.86 -38.47
N SER A 14 -26.26 44.48 -37.43
CA SER A 14 -26.58 43.97 -36.09
C SER A 14 -25.83 42.75 -35.48
N LEU A 15 -25.50 42.96 -34.20
CA LEU A 15 -25.83 42.15 -33.01
C LEU A 15 -24.66 41.66 -32.13
N ARG A 16 -24.80 42.11 -30.87
CA ARG A 16 -24.39 41.51 -29.59
C ARG A 16 -23.00 41.84 -29.05
N ARG A 17 -23.06 42.82 -28.13
CA ARG A 17 -22.16 43.16 -27.03
C ARG A 17 -21.48 41.93 -26.42
N GLY A 18 -20.17 41.87 -26.55
CA GLY A 18 -19.28 41.29 -25.55
C GLY A 18 -18.50 42.44 -24.91
N TYR A 19 -18.82 42.79 -23.67
CA TYR A 19 -17.97 43.69 -22.89
C TYR A 19 -16.78 42.90 -22.39
N SER A 20 -15.75 42.85 -23.24
CA SER A 20 -14.39 42.47 -22.85
C SER A 20 -13.86 43.53 -21.89
N VAL A 21 -13.70 43.13 -20.63
CA VAL A 21 -13.04 43.87 -19.55
C VAL A 21 -11.57 44.09 -19.93
N LYS A 22 -11.27 45.24 -20.52
CA LYS A 22 -9.89 45.76 -20.71
C LYS A 22 -9.82 47.29 -20.61
N SER A 23 -10.61 47.88 -19.71
CA SER A 23 -10.50 49.30 -19.39
C SER A 23 -10.75 49.52 -17.89
N PRO A 24 -9.90 50.29 -17.19
CA PRO A 24 -10.10 50.61 -15.78
C PRO A 24 -11.44 51.35 -15.59
N ILE A 25 -12.07 51.12 -14.44
CA ILE A 25 -13.24 51.88 -13.98
C ILE A 25 -12.83 53.35 -13.93
N LEU A 26 -13.27 54.14 -14.91
CA LEU A 26 -13.10 55.58 -14.95
C LEU A 26 -14.25 56.19 -14.16
N PHE A 27 -13.94 56.78 -13.00
CA PHE A 27 -14.80 57.82 -12.43
C PHE A 27 -14.83 58.95 -13.45
N VAL A 28 -15.96 59.12 -14.12
CA VAL A 28 -16.23 60.36 -14.86
C VAL A 28 -16.69 61.35 -13.79
N PRO A 29 -15.92 62.41 -13.48
CA PRO A 29 -16.42 63.48 -12.62
C PRO A 29 -17.71 64.02 -13.24
N ASN A 30 -18.70 64.37 -12.41
CA ASN A 30 -20.00 64.94 -12.85
C ASN A 30 -19.90 66.28 -13.61
N GLU A 31 -18.71 66.69 -14.03
CA GLU A 31 -18.39 68.00 -14.57
C GLU A 31 -19.04 68.32 -15.92
N THR A 32 -19.60 67.34 -16.64
CA THR A 32 -20.08 67.58 -18.01
C THR A 32 -21.58 67.38 -18.22
N ILE A 33 -22.39 67.10 -17.19
CA ILE A 33 -23.83 66.82 -17.42
C ILE A 33 -24.78 67.69 -16.59
N HIS A 34 -24.41 68.14 -15.39
CA HIS A 34 -25.22 69.09 -14.62
C HIS A 34 -24.35 70.09 -13.86
N ARG A 35 -24.18 71.31 -14.41
CA ARG A 35 -23.65 72.46 -13.68
C ARG A 35 -24.73 73.54 -13.65
N PHE A 36 -25.42 73.70 -12.53
CA PHE A 36 -26.17 74.92 -12.27
C PHE A 36 -25.16 76.01 -11.89
N GLU A 37 -25.24 77.18 -12.52
CA GLU A 37 -24.27 78.27 -12.25
C GLU A 37 -24.27 78.72 -10.78
N SER A 38 -25.36 78.47 -10.06
CA SER A 38 -25.52 78.78 -8.64
C SER A 38 -24.77 77.84 -7.67
N GLU A 39 -24.16 76.75 -8.13
CA GLU A 39 -23.46 75.76 -7.28
C GLU A 39 -21.93 75.75 -7.49
N LYS A 40 -21.39 76.69 -8.28
CA LYS A 40 -19.94 76.87 -8.37
C LYS A 40 -19.45 77.62 -7.14
N LEU A 41 -18.73 76.91 -6.26
CA LEU A 41 -17.92 77.54 -5.22
C LEU A 41 -16.95 78.51 -5.88
N THR A 42 -16.79 79.70 -5.30
CA THR A 42 -15.74 80.63 -5.71
C THR A 42 -14.36 80.00 -5.48
N GLU A 43 -13.32 80.45 -6.18
CA GLU A 43 -11.96 79.88 -6.03
C GLU A 43 -11.48 79.95 -4.56
N GLU A 44 -11.88 80.98 -3.83
CA GLU A 44 -11.57 81.16 -2.41
C GLU A 44 -12.30 80.14 -1.51
N GLU A 45 -13.58 79.88 -1.77
CA GLU A 45 -14.37 78.89 -1.03
C GLU A 45 -13.88 77.46 -1.33
N ASN A 46 -13.46 77.19 -2.57
CA ASN A 46 -12.93 75.90 -2.95
C ASN A 46 -11.58 75.62 -2.28
N LEU A 47 -10.74 76.65 -2.11
CA LEU A 47 -9.49 76.55 -1.34
C LEU A 47 -9.72 76.40 0.17
N ALA A 48 -10.74 77.07 0.71
CA ALA A 48 -11.10 76.98 2.13
C ALA A 48 -11.74 75.64 2.51
N ALA A 49 -12.39 74.96 1.57
CA ALA A 49 -13.00 73.65 1.78
C ALA A 49 -12.00 72.49 1.83
N ILE A 50 -10.73 72.71 1.45
CA ILE A 50 -9.66 71.71 1.54
C ILE A 50 -9.15 71.68 2.99
N PRO A 51 -9.35 70.58 3.75
CA PRO A 51 -8.81 70.49 5.11
C PRO A 51 -7.30 70.62 5.06
N LYS A 52 -6.73 71.51 5.88
CA LYS A 52 -5.28 71.63 6.00
C LYS A 52 -4.72 70.30 6.50
N ARG A 53 -3.63 69.83 5.89
CA ARG A 53 -2.92 68.63 6.37
C ARG A 53 -2.61 68.82 7.86
N PRO A 54 -2.95 67.85 8.73
CA PRO A 54 -2.54 67.92 10.12
C PRO A 54 -1.01 68.02 10.17
N ASN A 55 -0.51 69.04 10.86
CA ASN A 55 0.90 69.32 10.97
C ASN A 55 1.45 68.56 12.19
N PHE A 56 2.33 67.61 11.94
CA PHE A 56 2.98 66.78 12.97
C PHE A 56 4.45 67.18 13.22
N ASP A 57 4.92 68.28 12.63
CA ASP A 57 6.33 68.72 12.71
C ASP A 57 6.74 69.15 14.14
N GLY A 58 5.77 69.43 15.01
CA GLY A 58 6.00 69.81 16.41
C GLY A 58 5.92 68.67 17.43
N LEU A 59 5.62 67.44 17.01
CA LEU A 59 5.55 66.30 17.93
C LEU A 59 6.90 65.58 17.99
N PRO A 60 7.50 65.37 19.18
CA PRO A 60 8.68 64.54 19.32
C PRO A 60 8.35 63.10 18.90
N LYS A 61 8.87 62.68 17.75
CA LYS A 61 8.73 61.31 17.25
C LYS A 61 9.67 60.41 18.07
N TYR A 62 9.11 59.64 19.00
CA TYR A 62 9.89 58.77 19.90
C TYR A 62 10.48 57.53 19.23
N HIS A 63 9.98 57.13 18.05
CA HIS A 63 10.53 56.02 17.26
C HIS A 63 10.56 56.44 15.79
N HIS A 64 11.74 56.81 15.30
CA HIS A 64 11.93 57.13 13.88
C HIS A 64 12.12 55.89 13.02
N GLU A 65 12.33 54.71 13.61
CA GLU A 65 12.65 53.48 12.89
C GLU A 65 12.02 52.28 13.60
N ILE A 66 10.72 52.06 13.40
CA ILE A 66 10.20 50.69 13.50
C ILE A 66 10.30 50.14 12.08
N LEU A 67 11.43 49.52 11.78
CA LEU A 67 11.62 48.77 10.55
C LEU A 67 10.66 47.57 10.56
N SER A 68 10.03 47.27 9.42
CA SER A 68 9.24 46.04 9.30
C SER A 68 10.17 44.83 9.54
N PRO A 69 9.69 43.69 10.06
CA PRO A 69 10.51 42.47 10.17
C PRO A 69 11.14 42.05 8.83
N GLU A 70 10.46 42.39 7.73
CA GLU A 70 10.90 42.28 6.33
C GLU A 70 12.15 43.12 6.02
N ASP A 71 12.31 44.25 6.72
CA ASP A 71 13.39 45.22 6.53
C ASP A 71 14.54 45.04 7.56
N THR A 72 14.45 44.05 8.45
CA THR A 72 15.44 43.80 9.54
C THR A 72 15.96 42.38 9.61
N ALA A 73 15.35 41.42 8.94
CA ALA A 73 15.89 40.07 8.83
C ALA A 73 16.66 39.91 7.52
N ASP A 74 17.99 39.96 7.57
CA ASP A 74 18.86 39.74 6.39
C ASP A 74 18.68 38.34 5.76
N LEU A 75 18.13 37.36 6.50
CA LEU A 75 17.80 36.04 5.95
C LEU A 75 16.79 35.29 6.83
N VAL A 76 15.59 35.03 6.30
CA VAL A 76 14.65 34.05 6.87
C VAL A 76 14.67 32.80 6.01
N ILE A 77 15.43 31.79 6.43
CA ILE A 77 15.50 30.48 5.78
C ILE A 77 14.74 29.43 6.60
N ARG A 78 13.95 28.61 5.90
CA ARG A 78 13.34 27.41 6.45
C ARG A 78 13.91 26.20 5.70
N PRO A 79 15.13 25.73 6.07
CA PRO A 79 15.76 24.63 5.38
C PRO A 79 14.90 23.37 5.47
N ASP A 80 14.79 22.65 4.37
CA ASP A 80 14.17 21.33 4.35
C ASP A 80 15.17 20.23 4.76
N VAL A 81 14.72 18.98 4.83
CA VAL A 81 15.59 17.85 5.21
C VAL A 81 16.69 17.63 4.18
N ASN A 82 16.44 17.87 2.90
CA ASN A 82 17.44 17.71 1.85
C ASN A 82 18.52 18.79 1.94
N ASP A 83 18.14 20.02 2.28
CA ASP A 83 19.07 21.14 2.50
C ASP A 83 20.03 20.82 3.65
N ILE A 84 19.49 20.29 4.76
CA ILE A 84 20.28 19.88 5.92
C ILE A 84 21.23 18.73 5.54
N LEU A 85 20.73 17.72 4.83
CA LEU A 85 21.53 16.58 4.39
C LEU A 85 22.65 17.01 3.43
N THR A 86 22.31 17.77 2.38
CA THR A 86 23.28 18.29 1.39
C THR A 86 24.36 19.12 2.07
N SER A 87 23.96 19.97 3.01
CA SER A 87 24.90 20.78 3.78
C SER A 87 25.83 19.91 4.62
N THR A 88 25.30 18.86 5.26
CA THR A 88 26.10 17.92 6.05
C THR A 88 27.09 17.11 5.20
N PHE A 89 26.71 16.69 3.99
CA PHE A 89 27.56 15.88 3.11
C PHE A 89 28.60 16.66 2.33
N SER A 90 28.51 17.99 2.31
CA SER A 90 29.45 18.82 1.56
C SER A 90 30.79 18.96 2.29
N GLN A 91 31.88 19.01 1.53
CA GLN A 91 33.26 19.04 2.06
C GLN A 91 33.58 20.26 2.94
N ASN A 92 32.76 21.33 2.86
CA ASN A 92 32.93 22.59 3.59
C ASN A 92 31.65 23.07 4.33
N ALA A 93 30.73 22.16 4.65
CA ALA A 93 29.43 22.51 5.28
C ALA A 93 28.65 23.60 4.51
N VAL A 94 28.74 23.52 3.18
CA VAL A 94 28.11 24.38 2.19
C VAL A 94 26.60 24.35 2.34
N PHE A 95 25.99 25.48 2.66
CA PHE A 95 24.55 25.57 2.85
C PHE A 95 23.83 25.49 1.51
N THR A 96 22.85 24.58 1.37
CA THR A 96 22.03 24.40 0.14
C THR A 96 22.83 24.08 -1.14
N GLY A 97 24.10 23.65 -1.01
CA GLY A 97 24.97 23.36 -2.15
C GLY A 97 25.61 24.57 -2.82
N ASP A 98 25.37 25.80 -2.35
CA ASP A 98 26.04 27.02 -2.83
C ASP A 98 27.35 27.27 -2.08
N PRO A 99 28.53 27.16 -2.73
CA PRO A 99 29.84 27.26 -2.10
C PRO A 99 30.10 28.60 -1.38
N ASN A 100 29.29 29.63 -1.62
CA ASN A 100 29.42 30.94 -0.98
C ASN A 100 28.77 31.00 0.42
N TYR A 101 27.86 30.07 0.74
CA TYR A 101 27.20 30.00 2.03
C TYR A 101 27.67 28.77 2.80
N LYS A 102 28.03 28.94 4.07
CA LYS A 102 28.48 27.85 4.94
C LYS A 102 27.80 27.89 6.30
N VAL A 103 27.49 26.71 6.82
CA VAL A 103 27.03 26.56 8.20
C VAL A 103 28.28 26.52 9.09
N THR A 104 28.39 27.46 10.03
CA THR A 104 29.52 27.51 10.98
C THR A 104 29.03 27.51 12.42
N PRO A 105 29.82 26.96 13.36
CA PRO A 105 29.45 27.01 14.77
C PRO A 105 29.40 28.47 15.24
N ALA A 106 28.41 28.83 16.05
CA ALA A 106 28.28 30.18 16.60
C ALA A 106 29.46 30.58 17.50
N ASN A 107 30.17 29.60 18.07
CA ASN A 107 31.38 29.83 18.84
C ASN A 107 32.60 29.90 17.91
N ALA A 108 33.22 31.07 17.82
CA ALA A 108 34.39 31.32 16.99
C ALA A 108 35.59 30.40 17.31
N ASN A 109 35.67 29.87 18.53
CA ASN A 109 36.75 28.95 18.94
C ASN A 109 36.56 27.52 18.40
N LEU A 110 35.42 27.23 17.77
CA LEU A 110 35.08 25.92 17.19
C LEU A 110 35.10 25.94 15.65
N GLN A 111 35.61 27.00 15.02
CA GLN A 111 35.56 27.21 13.56
C GLN A 111 36.19 26.07 12.73
N GLU A 112 37.12 25.30 13.29
CA GLU A 112 37.77 24.17 12.62
C GLU A 112 37.08 22.82 12.88
N THR A 113 36.11 22.77 13.79
CA THR A 113 35.37 21.52 14.02
C THR A 113 34.27 21.37 12.98
N THR A 114 34.33 20.26 12.23
CA THR A 114 33.25 19.84 11.33
C THR A 114 31.94 19.81 12.10
N LEU A 115 30.96 20.56 11.61
CA LEU A 115 29.65 20.72 12.23
C LEU A 115 28.89 19.39 12.11
N SER A 116 29.10 18.50 13.07
CA SER A 116 28.42 17.22 13.13
C SER A 116 26.99 17.44 13.60
N LEU A 117 26.08 17.65 12.64
CA LEU A 117 24.65 17.61 12.90
C LEU A 117 24.30 16.18 13.30
N HIS A 118 24.14 15.92 14.60
CA HIS A 118 23.89 14.59 15.14
C HIS A 118 22.62 13.95 14.53
N PHE A 119 21.65 14.78 14.13
CA PHE A 119 20.48 14.35 13.38
C PHE A 119 20.82 13.80 12.00
N ALA A 120 21.75 14.42 11.28
CA ALA A 120 22.18 13.92 9.98
C ALA A 120 22.94 12.60 10.10
N VAL A 121 23.78 12.43 11.14
CA VAL A 121 24.43 11.14 11.45
C VAL A 121 23.39 10.05 11.75
N ALA A 122 22.37 10.37 12.54
CA ALA A 122 21.27 9.44 12.82
C ALA A 122 20.48 9.08 11.54
N VAL A 123 20.19 10.07 10.69
CA VAL A 123 19.51 9.86 9.40
C VAL A 123 20.36 9.02 8.46
N ILE A 124 21.68 9.22 8.40
CA ILE A 124 22.60 8.40 7.60
C ILE A 124 22.55 6.95 8.06
N GLU A 125 22.66 6.70 9.37
CA GLU A 125 22.57 5.35 9.91
C GLU A 125 21.19 4.73 9.64
N TRP A 126 20.12 5.51 9.72
CA TRP A 126 18.78 5.04 9.37
C TRP A 126 18.65 4.69 7.89
N ILE A 127 19.16 5.52 6.98
CA ILE A 127 19.18 5.25 5.54
C ILE A 127 20.00 4.00 5.26
N ARG A 128 21.17 3.86 5.89
CA ARG A 128 22.03 2.67 5.75
C ARG A 128 21.30 1.42 6.22
N LEU A 129 20.73 1.44 7.43
CA LEU A 129 19.95 0.33 7.97
C LEU A 129 18.74 0.00 7.09
N PHE A 130 18.00 1.02 6.65
CA PHE A 130 16.86 0.86 5.77
C PHE A 130 17.25 0.18 4.45
N ASN A 131 18.31 0.67 3.78
CA ASN A 131 18.80 0.11 2.52
C ASN A 131 19.33 -1.33 2.69
N THR A 132 19.90 -1.68 3.86
CA THR A 132 20.27 -3.08 4.13
C THR A 132 19.08 -4.00 4.34
N GLN A 133 17.94 -3.46 4.81
CA GLN A 133 16.73 -4.24 5.09
C GLN A 133 15.83 -4.38 3.87
N ILE A 134 15.75 -3.36 3.00
CA ILE A 134 14.93 -3.39 1.78
C ILE A 134 15.74 -3.95 0.62
N VAL A 135 15.80 -5.29 0.56
CA VAL A 135 16.41 -5.99 -0.58
C VAL A 135 15.51 -5.87 -1.80
N THR A 136 16.09 -5.51 -2.96
CA THR A 136 15.36 -5.55 -4.23
C THR A 136 14.93 -6.97 -4.56
N LEU A 137 13.63 -7.20 -4.69
CA LEU A 137 13.06 -8.50 -4.97
C LEU A 137 12.88 -8.73 -6.47
N LYS A 138 12.99 -9.98 -6.90
CA LYS A 138 12.61 -10.41 -8.25
C LYS A 138 11.15 -10.83 -8.27
N SER A 139 10.46 -10.59 -9.38
CA SER A 139 9.13 -11.15 -9.60
C SER A 139 9.20 -12.67 -9.76
N LEU A 140 8.12 -13.36 -9.38
CA LEU A 140 8.00 -14.80 -9.56
C LEU A 140 8.24 -15.20 -11.03
N PRO A 141 9.08 -16.22 -11.29
CA PRO A 141 9.25 -16.74 -12.63
C PRO A 141 7.93 -17.38 -13.10
N SER A 142 7.52 -17.05 -14.33
CA SER A 142 6.40 -17.72 -14.99
C SER A 142 6.78 -19.19 -15.21
N THR A 143 6.33 -20.10 -14.34
CA THR A 143 6.67 -21.51 -14.51
C THR A 143 5.98 -22.11 -15.74
N VAL A 144 6.81 -22.57 -16.67
CA VAL A 144 6.47 -23.55 -17.70
C VAL A 144 6.72 -24.93 -17.10
N ASN A 145 5.66 -25.72 -16.89
CA ASN A 145 5.81 -27.13 -16.53
C ASN A 145 6.42 -27.88 -17.72
N LYS A 146 7.59 -28.53 -17.52
CA LYS A 146 8.12 -29.52 -18.46
C LYS A 146 7.66 -30.92 -18.04
N LEU A 147 6.96 -31.54 -18.98
CA LEU A 147 6.77 -32.98 -19.27
C LEU A 147 7.18 -33.97 -18.17
N GLN A 148 6.20 -34.74 -17.69
CA GLN A 148 6.45 -36.04 -17.09
C GLN A 148 6.13 -37.15 -18.09
N HIS A 149 7.08 -38.05 -18.32
CA HIS A 149 6.82 -39.33 -18.95
C HIS A 149 6.07 -40.22 -17.96
N ILE A 150 4.76 -40.35 -18.15
CA ILE A 150 3.96 -41.34 -17.44
C ILE A 150 3.86 -42.57 -18.33
N ASN A 151 4.12 -43.76 -17.77
CA ASN A 151 3.91 -45.02 -18.47
C ASN A 151 2.40 -45.32 -18.51
N GLU A 152 1.77 -45.12 -19.67
CA GLU A 152 0.32 -45.22 -19.89
C GLU A 152 -0.27 -46.57 -19.45
N ALA A 153 0.45 -47.68 -19.68
CA ALA A 153 -0.03 -49.01 -19.32
C ALA A 153 -0.22 -49.21 -17.81
N LYS A 154 0.59 -48.55 -16.97
CA LYS A 154 0.43 -48.59 -15.50
C LYS A 154 -0.75 -47.76 -15.02
N VAL A 155 -1.01 -46.64 -15.70
CA VAL A 155 -2.12 -45.75 -15.39
C VAL A 155 -3.44 -46.46 -15.65
N ASP A 156 -3.56 -47.16 -16.76
CA ASP A 156 -4.79 -47.85 -17.14
C ASP A 156 -5.14 -48.99 -16.18
N ALA A 157 -4.14 -49.76 -15.73
CA ALA A 157 -4.34 -50.83 -14.74
C ALA A 157 -4.87 -50.29 -13.38
N ILE A 158 -4.35 -49.14 -12.94
CA ILE A 158 -4.77 -48.53 -11.67
C ILE A 158 -6.16 -47.90 -11.81
N LYS A 159 -6.43 -47.21 -12.93
CA LYS A 159 -7.75 -46.64 -13.23
C LYS A 159 -8.83 -47.72 -13.36
N ALA A 160 -8.55 -48.81 -14.06
CA ALA A 160 -9.49 -49.92 -14.22
C ALA A 160 -9.90 -50.52 -12.87
N LYS A 161 -8.94 -50.68 -11.95
CA LYS A 161 -9.22 -51.20 -10.61
C LYS A 161 -9.93 -50.18 -9.72
N LEU A 162 -9.60 -48.90 -9.82
CA LEU A 162 -10.31 -47.83 -9.13
C LEU A 162 -11.79 -47.79 -9.55
N ASN A 163 -12.07 -47.92 -10.85
CA ASN A 163 -13.44 -47.94 -11.39
C ASN A 163 -14.23 -49.21 -11.02
N SER A 164 -13.55 -50.27 -10.56
CA SER A 164 -14.18 -51.53 -10.15
C SER A 164 -14.62 -51.55 -8.67
N ILE A 165 -14.22 -50.54 -7.89
CA ILE A 165 -14.50 -50.48 -6.45
C ILE A 165 -15.68 -49.53 -6.21
N ASN A 166 -16.57 -49.92 -5.30
CA ASN A 166 -17.69 -49.06 -4.89
C ASN A 166 -17.17 -47.84 -4.11
N VAL A 167 -17.63 -46.64 -4.49
CA VAL A 167 -17.18 -45.36 -3.92
C VAL A 167 -17.41 -45.30 -2.41
N GLU A 168 -18.53 -45.85 -1.93
CA GLU A 168 -18.85 -45.90 -0.50
C GLU A 168 -17.93 -46.84 0.29
N GLU A 169 -17.33 -47.84 -0.37
CA GLU A 169 -16.36 -48.74 0.27
C GLU A 169 -14.99 -48.07 0.44
N LEU A 170 -14.64 -47.11 -0.44
CA LEU A 170 -13.37 -46.38 -0.38
C LEU A 170 -13.30 -45.33 0.74
N LYS A 171 -14.43 -45.03 1.40
CA LYS A 171 -14.50 -44.13 2.58
C LYS A 171 -13.97 -44.78 3.87
N SER A 172 -13.21 -45.86 3.75
CA SER A 172 -12.56 -46.56 4.85
C SER A 172 -11.05 -46.61 4.64
N VAL A 173 -10.29 -46.18 5.65
CA VAL A 173 -8.82 -46.27 5.67
C VAL A 173 -8.36 -47.73 5.51
N GLU A 174 -9.11 -48.69 6.03
CA GLU A 174 -8.81 -50.13 5.92
C GLU A 174 -9.03 -50.66 4.50
N VAL A 175 -10.07 -50.17 3.81
CA VAL A 175 -10.34 -50.55 2.41
C VAL A 175 -9.33 -49.90 1.47
N LEU A 176 -8.91 -48.66 1.76
CA LEU A 176 -7.76 -48.07 1.08
C LEU A 176 -6.51 -48.93 1.32
N ASP A 177 -6.19 -49.32 2.56
CA ASP A 177 -5.03 -50.18 2.82
C ASP A 177 -5.12 -51.51 2.05
N LYS A 178 -6.32 -52.12 1.96
CA LYS A 178 -6.57 -53.29 1.11
C LYS A 178 -6.38 -53.00 -0.38
N PHE A 179 -6.82 -51.84 -0.86
CA PHE A 179 -6.61 -51.39 -2.24
C PHE A 179 -5.11 -51.26 -2.55
N TYR A 180 -4.34 -50.56 -1.72
CA TYR A 180 -2.90 -50.41 -1.90
C TYR A 180 -2.16 -51.76 -1.77
N THR A 181 -2.44 -52.56 -0.75
CA THR A 181 -1.82 -53.89 -0.56
C THR A 181 -2.19 -54.89 -1.65
N SER A 182 -3.33 -54.72 -2.32
CA SER A 182 -3.71 -55.56 -3.46
C SER A 182 -2.84 -55.33 -4.72
N PHE A 183 -2.00 -54.29 -4.73
CA PHE A 183 -0.91 -54.12 -5.69
C PHE A 183 0.44 -54.62 -5.13
N GLU A 184 0.55 -54.85 -3.82
CA GLU A 184 1.73 -55.40 -3.13
C GLU A 184 1.79 -56.94 -3.08
N ILE A 185 0.72 -57.66 -3.47
CA ILE A 185 0.67 -59.13 -3.47
C ILE A 185 1.74 -59.79 -4.37
N TYR A 186 2.49 -59.02 -5.18
CA TYR A 186 3.62 -59.53 -5.98
C TYR A 186 5.00 -59.45 -5.32
N ARG A 187 5.12 -59.06 -4.04
CA ARG A 187 6.44 -58.93 -3.38
C ARG A 187 6.84 -60.10 -2.46
N LYS A 188 5.93 -61.04 -2.14
CA LYS A 188 6.19 -62.11 -1.15
C LYS A 188 5.89 -63.56 -1.59
N GLY A 189 5.69 -63.83 -2.87
CA GLY A 189 5.55 -65.19 -3.40
C GLY A 189 6.29 -65.33 -4.72
N ASP A 190 7.02 -66.43 -4.87
CA ASP A 190 7.85 -66.80 -6.02
C ASP A 190 7.36 -66.27 -7.37
N ILE A 191 8.22 -65.48 -8.04
CA ILE A 191 8.63 -65.53 -9.45
C ILE A 191 9.35 -64.21 -9.72
N MET A 192 10.68 -64.23 -9.56
CA MET A 192 11.54 -63.18 -10.08
C MET A 192 12.23 -63.75 -11.31
N ARG A 193 11.87 -63.27 -12.52
CA ARG A 193 12.71 -63.13 -13.75
C ARG A 193 11.78 -62.90 -14.96
N LYS A 194 11.91 -61.73 -15.60
CA LYS A 194 11.06 -61.11 -16.64
C LYS A 194 9.89 -60.35 -15.98
N THR A 195 10.00 -59.12 -15.51
CA THR A 195 10.48 -57.88 -16.15
C THR A 195 10.76 -56.92 -14.99
N ARG A 196 11.92 -56.26 -14.96
CA ARG A 196 12.26 -55.22 -13.95
C ARG A 196 11.38 -53.95 -14.06
N ALA A 197 10.23 -54.02 -14.75
CA ALA A 197 9.39 -52.89 -15.14
C ALA A 197 8.03 -52.79 -14.40
N ASP A 198 7.56 -53.83 -13.71
CA ASP A 198 6.11 -53.97 -13.39
C ASP A 198 5.72 -53.86 -11.91
N THR A 199 6.55 -53.28 -11.03
CA THR A 199 6.08 -52.96 -9.67
C THR A 199 5.30 -51.64 -9.68
N ILE A 200 3.98 -51.72 -9.53
CA ILE A 200 3.15 -50.59 -9.15
C ILE A 200 3.53 -50.24 -7.70
N ASN A 201 4.26 -49.14 -7.51
CA ASN A 201 4.66 -48.62 -6.21
C ASN A 201 3.56 -47.70 -5.64
N ILE A 202 3.62 -47.46 -4.33
CA ILE A 202 2.71 -46.52 -3.65
C ILE A 202 2.72 -45.15 -4.35
N GLU A 203 3.88 -44.70 -4.82
CA GLU A 203 4.10 -43.41 -5.48
C GLU A 203 3.24 -43.25 -6.77
N ASN A 204 3.17 -44.28 -7.62
CA ASN A 204 2.32 -44.28 -8.82
C ASN A 204 0.83 -44.28 -8.45
N ILE A 205 0.44 -45.09 -7.46
CA ILE A 205 -0.96 -45.18 -7.01
C ILE A 205 -1.40 -43.83 -6.42
N SER A 206 -0.59 -43.21 -5.56
CA SER A 206 -0.87 -41.93 -4.94
C SER A 206 -1.03 -40.81 -5.97
N SER A 207 -0.16 -40.75 -6.99
CA SER A 207 -0.29 -39.75 -8.04
C SER A 207 -1.55 -39.94 -8.88
N ILE A 208 -2.01 -41.18 -9.11
CA ILE A 208 -3.20 -41.45 -9.93
C ILE A 208 -4.48 -41.21 -9.15
N LEU A 209 -4.52 -41.59 -7.87
CA LEU A 209 -5.65 -41.32 -7.00
C LEU A 209 -5.93 -39.82 -6.88
N LEU A 210 -4.90 -39.00 -6.72
CA LEU A 210 -5.06 -37.55 -6.70
C LEU A 210 -5.55 -36.95 -8.02
N THR A 211 -5.29 -37.60 -9.16
CA THR A 211 -5.78 -37.17 -10.48
C THR A 211 -7.15 -37.75 -10.84
N SER A 212 -7.72 -38.59 -9.98
CA SER A 212 -9.01 -39.20 -10.25
C SER A 212 -10.14 -38.21 -9.96
N GLU A 213 -10.98 -37.96 -10.97
CA GLU A 213 -12.19 -37.13 -10.83
C GLU A 213 -13.08 -37.58 -9.67
N LEU A 214 -13.06 -38.88 -9.35
CA LEU A 214 -13.88 -39.48 -8.30
C LEU A 214 -13.42 -39.03 -6.90
N ILE A 215 -12.11 -38.97 -6.67
CA ILE A 215 -11.52 -38.49 -5.41
C ILE A 215 -11.54 -36.96 -5.35
N GLN A 216 -11.40 -36.29 -6.49
CA GLN A 216 -11.47 -34.83 -6.56
C GLN A 216 -12.89 -34.32 -6.31
N SER A 217 -13.92 -35.01 -6.78
CA SER A 217 -15.31 -34.54 -6.62
C SER A 217 -15.84 -34.72 -5.19
N ASP A 218 -15.33 -35.69 -4.43
CA ASP A 218 -15.77 -36.00 -3.07
C ASP A 218 -14.75 -35.50 -2.01
N SER A 219 -15.17 -34.52 -1.20
CA SER A 219 -14.32 -33.93 -0.15
C SER A 219 -13.98 -34.91 0.98
N GLU A 220 -14.88 -35.84 1.29
CA GLU A 220 -14.67 -36.84 2.34
C GLU A 220 -13.66 -37.88 1.88
N LEU A 221 -13.81 -38.37 0.65
CA LEU A 221 -12.88 -39.33 0.06
C LEU A 221 -11.48 -38.72 -0.13
N PHE A 222 -11.42 -37.44 -0.49
CA PHE A 222 -10.16 -36.68 -0.56
C PHE A 222 -9.45 -36.63 0.80
N ASP A 223 -10.18 -36.31 1.87
CA ASP A 223 -9.63 -36.27 3.24
C ASP A 223 -9.09 -37.63 3.68
N ILE A 224 -9.87 -38.70 3.48
CA ILE A 224 -9.48 -40.05 3.87
C ILE A 224 -8.25 -40.50 3.08
N THR A 225 -8.18 -40.16 1.79
CA THR A 225 -7.01 -40.45 0.93
C THR A 225 -5.76 -39.76 1.45
N LEU A 226 -5.81 -38.45 1.74
CA LEU A 226 -4.67 -37.72 2.28
C LEU A 226 -4.26 -38.22 3.67
N ARG A 227 -5.23 -38.59 4.52
CA ARG A 227 -4.96 -39.16 5.84
C ARG A 227 -4.22 -40.48 5.74
N TYR A 228 -4.65 -41.36 4.83
CA TYR A 228 -3.97 -42.62 4.55
C TYR A 228 -2.54 -42.39 4.04
N LEU A 229 -2.36 -41.50 3.06
CA LEU A 229 -1.04 -41.16 2.54
C LEU A 229 -0.13 -40.59 3.63
N GLY A 230 -0.68 -39.79 4.54
CA GLY A 230 0.02 -39.30 5.73
C GLY A 230 0.60 -40.41 6.61
N LEU A 231 -0.09 -41.56 6.72
CA LEU A 231 0.40 -42.72 7.48
C LEU A 231 1.51 -43.51 6.73
N LYS A 232 1.61 -43.32 5.42
CA LYS A 232 2.55 -44.04 4.55
C LYS A 232 3.68 -43.15 4.02
N LEU A 233 3.85 -41.94 4.54
CA LEU A 233 4.90 -41.00 4.13
C LEU A 233 6.31 -41.61 4.19
N ALA A 234 6.58 -42.49 5.15
CA ALA A 234 7.85 -43.19 5.28
C ALA A 234 8.22 -44.09 4.07
N TYR A 235 7.26 -44.42 3.20
CA TYR A 235 7.48 -45.24 2.01
C TYR A 235 7.75 -44.42 0.75
N PHE A 236 7.65 -43.08 0.82
CA PHE A 236 8.00 -42.21 -0.30
C PHE A 236 9.50 -41.95 -0.35
N SER A 237 10.07 -42.00 -1.56
CA SER A 237 11.37 -41.37 -1.80
C SER A 237 11.24 -39.84 -1.79
N ASN A 238 12.29 -39.11 -1.41
CA ASN A 238 12.26 -37.65 -1.36
C ASN A 238 11.90 -37.02 -2.72
N GLU A 239 12.45 -37.54 -3.82
CA GLU A 239 12.19 -37.02 -5.17
C GLU A 239 10.72 -37.22 -5.59
N ASN A 240 10.15 -38.39 -5.31
CA ASN A 240 8.74 -38.64 -5.62
C ASN A 240 7.80 -37.91 -4.68
N LEU A 241 8.18 -37.73 -3.41
CA LEU A 241 7.43 -36.89 -2.49
C LEU A 241 7.40 -35.44 -2.98
N GLN A 242 8.53 -34.91 -3.46
CA GLN A 242 8.58 -33.59 -4.07
C GLN A 242 7.64 -33.48 -5.27
N GLN A 243 7.78 -34.37 -6.26
CA GLN A 243 6.91 -34.35 -7.45
C GLN A 243 5.43 -34.52 -7.10
N PHE A 244 5.13 -35.37 -6.11
CA PHE A 244 3.78 -35.58 -5.60
C PHE A 244 3.22 -34.31 -4.97
N THR A 245 3.99 -33.66 -4.09
CA THR A 245 3.62 -32.41 -3.44
C THR A 245 3.42 -31.29 -4.46
N GLU A 246 4.29 -31.16 -5.45
CA GLU A 246 4.14 -30.16 -6.52
C GLU A 246 2.86 -30.37 -7.33
N LYS A 247 2.53 -31.62 -7.67
CA LYS A 247 1.25 -31.94 -8.35
C LYS A 247 0.05 -31.59 -7.48
N LEU A 248 0.08 -31.98 -6.21
CA LEU A 248 -1.00 -31.73 -5.26
C LEU A 248 -1.24 -30.22 -5.08
N ILE A 249 -0.17 -29.43 -4.91
CA ILE A 249 -0.24 -27.97 -4.80
C ILE A 249 -0.85 -27.37 -6.07
N ASN A 250 -0.32 -27.73 -7.25
CA ASN A 250 -0.80 -27.19 -8.52
C ASN A 250 -2.27 -27.52 -8.77
N HIS A 251 -2.69 -28.74 -8.44
CA HIS A 251 -4.05 -29.19 -8.61
C HIS A 251 -5.00 -28.41 -7.68
N LEU A 252 -4.72 -28.40 -6.38
CA LEU A 252 -5.55 -27.69 -5.39
C LEU A 252 -5.63 -26.19 -5.69
N HIS A 253 -4.50 -25.54 -6.01
CA HIS A 253 -4.51 -24.14 -6.39
C HIS A 253 -5.32 -23.88 -7.69
N GLY A 254 -5.37 -24.84 -8.62
CA GLY A 254 -6.11 -24.71 -9.87
C GLY A 254 -7.63 -24.90 -9.74
N GLU A 255 -8.10 -25.61 -8.71
CA GLU A 255 -9.52 -25.95 -8.54
C GLU A 255 -10.43 -24.81 -8.04
N ASN A 256 -9.93 -23.59 -7.78
CA ASN A 256 -10.69 -22.51 -7.12
C ASN A 256 -11.46 -23.06 -5.90
N ILE A 257 -10.72 -23.67 -4.96
CA ILE A 257 -11.25 -24.52 -3.89
C ILE A 257 -12.40 -23.84 -3.13
N THR A 258 -13.59 -24.43 -3.19
CA THR A 258 -14.77 -23.99 -2.43
C THR A 258 -14.99 -24.80 -1.15
N SER A 259 -14.36 -25.97 -1.03
CA SER A 259 -14.53 -26.89 0.12
C SER A 259 -13.48 -26.66 1.20
N GLY A 260 -13.89 -26.12 2.34
CA GLY A 260 -13.03 -25.92 3.51
C GLY A 260 -12.43 -27.23 4.06
N MET A 261 -13.13 -28.36 3.88
CA MET A 261 -12.64 -29.68 4.31
C MET A 261 -11.39 -30.08 3.54
N LYS A 262 -11.39 -29.97 2.20
CA LYS A 262 -10.22 -30.30 1.37
C LYS A 262 -8.98 -29.48 1.77
N VAL A 263 -9.17 -28.18 2.02
CA VAL A 263 -8.10 -27.28 2.44
C VAL A 263 -7.52 -27.70 3.79
N GLN A 264 -8.37 -28.07 4.75
CA GLN A 264 -7.92 -28.52 6.07
C GLN A 264 -7.19 -29.86 6.00
N SER A 265 -7.69 -30.81 5.21
CA SER A 265 -7.05 -32.12 4.98
C SER A 265 -5.67 -31.95 4.36
N PHE A 266 -5.56 -31.05 3.37
CA PHE A 266 -4.30 -30.68 2.75
C PHE A 266 -3.34 -30.06 3.77
N ASN A 267 -3.79 -29.11 4.58
CA ASN A 267 -2.97 -28.49 5.62
C ASN A 267 -2.42 -29.54 6.59
N ASN A 268 -3.28 -30.41 7.12
CA ASN A 268 -2.90 -31.48 8.04
C ASN A 268 -1.89 -32.46 7.40
N PHE A 269 -2.06 -32.77 6.12
CA PHE A 269 -1.12 -33.61 5.38
C PHE A 269 0.24 -32.92 5.22
N MET A 270 0.25 -31.65 4.80
CA MET A 270 1.49 -30.89 4.59
C MET A 270 2.26 -30.63 5.88
N SER A 271 1.58 -30.36 7.00
CA SER A 271 2.23 -30.23 8.31
C SER A 271 2.98 -31.53 8.66
N LYS A 272 2.35 -32.70 8.47
CA LYS A 272 3.01 -34.00 8.69
C LYS A 272 4.18 -34.24 7.72
N VAL A 273 4.03 -33.84 6.45
CA VAL A 273 5.11 -33.92 5.46
C VAL A 273 6.32 -33.11 5.93
N PHE A 274 6.12 -31.92 6.46
CA PHE A 274 7.23 -31.08 6.94
C PHE A 274 7.83 -31.52 8.27
N GLU A 275 7.06 -32.18 9.13
CA GLU A 275 7.59 -32.83 10.33
C GLU A 275 8.53 -33.98 9.98
N ILE A 276 8.15 -34.83 9.01
CA ILE A 276 8.92 -36.03 8.65
C ILE A 276 10.04 -35.71 7.64
N HIS A 277 9.77 -34.82 6.68
CA HIS A 277 10.70 -34.41 5.61
C HIS A 277 10.89 -32.88 5.58
N PRO A 278 11.56 -32.28 6.59
CA PRO A 278 11.69 -30.83 6.72
C PRO A 278 12.44 -30.15 5.55
N ARG A 279 13.34 -30.88 4.89
CA ARG A 279 14.11 -30.38 3.73
C ARG A 279 13.24 -30.03 2.53
N LEU A 280 12.03 -30.59 2.45
CA LEU A 280 11.12 -30.34 1.34
C LEU A 280 10.77 -28.86 1.19
N LYS A 281 10.70 -28.10 2.30
CA LYS A 281 10.45 -26.63 2.27
C LYS A 281 11.48 -25.89 1.42
N THR A 282 12.72 -26.37 1.35
CA THR A 282 13.82 -25.73 0.60
C THR A 282 14.06 -26.35 -0.78
N GLU A 283 13.51 -27.53 -1.04
CA GLU A 283 13.68 -28.24 -2.32
C GLU A 283 12.60 -27.86 -3.34
N LEU A 284 11.42 -27.45 -2.88
CA LEU A 284 10.32 -27.01 -3.74
C LEU A 284 10.68 -25.74 -4.53
N HIS A 285 10.21 -25.68 -5.77
CA HIS A 285 10.38 -24.51 -6.63
C HIS A 285 9.66 -23.28 -6.06
N VAL A 286 10.22 -22.07 -6.27
CA VAL A 286 9.68 -20.80 -5.73
C VAL A 286 8.21 -20.54 -6.07
N SER A 287 7.76 -20.94 -7.26
CA SER A 287 6.34 -20.80 -7.64
C SER A 287 5.42 -21.77 -6.90
N GLN A 288 5.92 -22.93 -6.47
CA GLN A 288 5.16 -23.89 -5.67
C GLN A 288 5.11 -23.44 -4.21
N LEU A 289 6.18 -22.82 -3.71
CA LEU A 289 6.20 -22.20 -2.38
C LEU A 289 5.18 -21.06 -2.27
N ASP A 290 5.04 -20.23 -3.30
CA ASP A 290 4.03 -19.17 -3.36
C ASP A 290 2.60 -19.75 -3.29
N LYS A 291 2.29 -20.72 -4.15
CA LYS A 291 0.99 -21.42 -4.14
C LYS A 291 0.73 -22.15 -2.84
N LEU A 292 1.75 -22.73 -2.22
CA LEU A 292 1.62 -23.40 -0.92
C LEU A 292 1.31 -22.39 0.19
N ALA A 293 1.96 -21.23 0.20
CA ALA A 293 1.64 -20.15 1.12
C ALA A 293 0.19 -19.66 0.94
N TYR A 294 -0.29 -19.57 -0.29
CA TYR A 294 -1.70 -19.29 -0.59
C TYR A 294 -2.64 -20.33 0.04
N LEU A 295 -2.38 -21.62 -0.18
CA LEU A 295 -3.20 -22.70 0.37
C LEU A 295 -3.17 -22.77 1.90
N PHE A 296 -2.02 -22.55 2.54
CA PHE A 296 -1.95 -22.46 4.00
C PHE A 296 -2.71 -21.27 4.56
N THR A 297 -2.71 -20.14 3.84
CA THR A 297 -3.50 -18.97 4.20
C THR A 297 -4.99 -19.27 4.13
N LEU A 298 -5.46 -19.97 3.08
CA LEU A 298 -6.85 -20.43 2.99
C LEU A 298 -7.22 -21.40 4.13
N ALA A 299 -6.28 -22.22 4.58
CA ALA A 299 -6.44 -23.12 5.71
C ALA A 299 -6.43 -22.43 7.08
N ASN A 300 -6.29 -21.10 7.11
CA ASN A 300 -6.08 -20.31 8.32
C ASN A 300 -4.81 -20.71 9.11
N ASN A 301 -3.83 -21.35 8.46
CA ASN A 301 -2.52 -21.65 9.03
C ASN A 301 -1.54 -20.50 8.73
N ILE A 302 -1.71 -19.41 9.49
CA ILE A 302 -1.03 -18.13 9.23
C ILE A 302 0.47 -18.21 9.52
N GLU A 303 0.89 -19.00 10.51
CA GLU A 303 2.30 -19.11 10.89
C GLU A 303 3.13 -19.87 9.85
N ASP A 304 2.63 -21.00 9.32
CA ASP A 304 3.32 -21.70 8.24
C ASP A 304 3.33 -20.89 6.95
N SER A 305 2.21 -20.21 6.63
CA SER A 305 2.17 -19.28 5.49
C SER A 305 3.22 -18.18 5.61
N LYS A 306 3.27 -17.51 6.77
CA LYS A 306 4.29 -16.49 7.09
C LYS A 306 5.71 -17.04 6.94
N SER A 307 5.97 -18.24 7.45
CA SER A 307 7.29 -18.89 7.33
C SER A 307 7.69 -19.12 5.87
N LEU A 308 6.76 -19.56 5.01
CA LEU A 308 7.03 -19.75 3.58
C LEU A 308 7.25 -18.43 2.84
N LEU A 309 6.45 -17.40 3.13
CA LEU A 309 6.65 -16.06 2.56
C LEU A 309 8.00 -15.48 2.99
N GLN A 310 8.38 -15.65 4.26
CA GLN A 310 9.69 -15.24 4.75
C GLN A 310 10.80 -15.99 4.02
N LEU A 311 10.64 -17.29 3.78
CA LEU A 311 11.59 -18.10 3.03
C LEU A 311 11.78 -17.57 1.58
N LEU A 312 10.68 -17.25 0.88
CA LEU A 312 10.72 -16.64 -0.46
C LEU A 312 11.51 -15.34 -0.49
N VAL A 313 11.26 -14.45 0.47
CA VAL A 313 11.87 -13.11 0.51
C VAL A 313 13.32 -13.16 0.99
N THR A 314 13.61 -13.92 2.04
CA THR A 314 14.93 -13.93 2.69
C THR A 314 15.94 -14.80 1.95
N ASN A 315 15.55 -16.01 1.53
CA ASN A 315 16.47 -16.97 0.92
C ASN A 315 16.49 -16.85 -0.61
N TYR A 316 15.32 -16.77 -1.25
CA TYR A 316 15.23 -16.74 -2.71
C TYR A 316 15.24 -15.33 -3.30
N LYS A 317 15.05 -14.29 -2.49
CA LYS A 317 14.94 -12.88 -2.92
C LYS A 317 13.85 -12.66 -3.98
N VAL A 318 12.75 -13.41 -3.85
CA VAL A 318 11.59 -13.35 -4.76
C VAL A 318 10.39 -12.79 -4.01
N ALA A 319 9.65 -11.89 -4.65
CA ALA A 319 8.40 -11.38 -4.11
C ALA A 319 7.27 -12.40 -4.35
N PRO A 320 6.44 -12.70 -3.32
CA PRO A 320 5.24 -13.50 -3.51
C PRO A 320 4.27 -12.80 -4.47
N SER A 321 3.34 -13.57 -5.04
CA SER A 321 2.32 -13.02 -5.91
C SER A 321 1.41 -12.06 -5.13
N LYS A 322 0.90 -11.02 -5.81
CA LYS A 322 0.01 -10.03 -5.18
C LYS A 322 -1.22 -10.68 -4.55
N GLU A 323 -1.79 -11.67 -5.23
CA GLU A 323 -2.94 -12.44 -4.74
C GLU A 323 -2.62 -13.15 -3.42
N THR A 324 -1.52 -13.92 -3.37
CA THR A 324 -1.08 -14.63 -2.16
C THR A 324 -0.79 -13.67 -1.01
N PHE A 325 -0.09 -12.58 -1.29
CA PHE A 325 0.27 -11.61 -0.26
C PHE A 325 -0.96 -10.88 0.30
N ASN A 326 -1.90 -10.48 -0.55
CA ASN A 326 -3.11 -9.77 -0.13
C ASN A 326 -4.07 -10.67 0.65
N LEU A 327 -4.18 -11.95 0.25
CA LEU A 327 -4.92 -12.95 1.03
C LEU A 327 -4.27 -13.16 2.40
N PHE A 328 -2.94 -13.26 2.45
CA PHE A 328 -2.19 -13.39 3.70
C PHE A 328 -2.42 -12.21 4.63
N LEU A 329 -2.29 -10.96 4.14
CA LEU A 329 -2.53 -9.78 4.96
C LEU A 329 -3.95 -9.75 5.53
N THR A 330 -4.95 -10.09 4.70
CA THR A 330 -6.36 -10.11 5.13
C THR A 330 -6.59 -11.10 6.27
N LYS A 331 -6.10 -12.33 6.13
CA LYS A 331 -6.24 -13.37 7.15
C LYS A 331 -5.36 -13.12 8.37
N TYR A 332 -4.19 -12.51 8.19
CA TYR A 332 -3.34 -12.05 9.28
C TYR A 332 -4.07 -10.98 10.11
N THR A 333 -4.68 -9.97 9.50
CA THR A 333 -5.51 -8.97 10.20
C THR A 333 -6.67 -9.60 10.96
N GLU A 334 -7.36 -10.58 10.37
CA GLU A 334 -8.40 -11.33 11.09
C GLU A 334 -7.83 -12.01 12.34
N SER A 335 -6.66 -12.64 12.25
CA SER A 335 -6.01 -13.31 13.39
C SER A 335 -5.53 -12.34 14.48
N LEU A 336 -5.34 -11.06 14.15
CA LEU A 336 -4.93 -10.03 15.13
C LEU A 336 -6.08 -9.59 16.02
N LYS A 337 -7.34 -9.74 15.61
CA LYS A 337 -8.51 -9.32 16.40
C LYS A 337 -8.60 -10.04 17.75
N ASP A 338 -8.10 -11.28 17.80
CA ASP A 338 -8.11 -12.09 19.01
C ASP A 338 -6.89 -11.82 19.92
N PHE A 339 -5.95 -10.98 19.48
CA PHE A 339 -4.71 -10.68 20.21
C PHE A 339 -4.91 -9.55 21.22
N GLN A 340 -4.66 -9.84 22.50
CA GLN A 340 -4.86 -8.89 23.62
C GLN A 340 -3.65 -7.99 23.95
N GLY A 341 -2.66 -7.89 23.06
CA GLY A 341 -1.42 -7.12 23.28
C GLY A 341 -1.27 -5.90 22.38
N LEU A 342 -0.08 -5.28 22.40
CA LEU A 342 0.26 -4.16 21.51
C LEU A 342 0.35 -4.63 20.05
N ILE A 343 -0.72 -4.39 19.29
CA ILE A 343 -0.89 -4.84 17.91
C ILE A 343 0.27 -4.34 17.04
N LYS A 344 0.57 -3.04 17.03
CA LYS A 344 1.66 -2.47 16.21
C LYS A 344 2.99 -3.15 16.47
N SER A 345 3.37 -3.36 17.73
CA SER A 345 4.63 -4.02 18.06
C SER A 345 4.68 -5.46 17.55
N LYS A 346 3.55 -6.19 17.61
CA LYS A 346 3.45 -7.54 17.07
C LYS A 346 3.58 -7.54 15.55
N VAL A 347 2.82 -6.69 14.86
CA VAL A 347 2.82 -6.54 13.41
C VAL A 347 4.22 -6.21 12.89
N LEU A 348 4.87 -5.21 13.49
CA LEU A 348 6.22 -4.78 13.08
C LEU A 348 7.26 -5.88 13.28
N LYS A 349 7.12 -6.71 14.31
CA LYS A 349 8.01 -7.85 14.58
C LYS A 349 7.76 -9.01 13.60
N ASP A 350 6.50 -9.39 13.44
CA ASP A 350 6.11 -10.55 12.62
C ASP A 350 6.36 -10.31 11.12
N LEU A 351 6.09 -9.09 10.64
CA LEU A 351 6.20 -8.73 9.23
C LEU A 351 7.54 -8.06 8.86
N HIS A 352 8.48 -7.93 9.80
CA HIS A 352 9.78 -7.26 9.57
C HIS A 352 10.48 -7.79 8.31
N GLN A 353 10.53 -9.12 8.16
CA GLN A 353 11.19 -9.79 7.04
C GLN A 353 10.40 -9.70 5.72
N LEU A 354 9.11 -9.38 5.79
CA LEU A 354 8.22 -9.22 4.62
C LEU A 354 8.12 -7.77 4.17
N LYS A 355 8.72 -6.82 4.90
CA LYS A 355 8.76 -5.40 4.56
C LYS A 355 9.14 -5.14 3.09
N PRO A 356 10.14 -5.83 2.47
CA PRO A 356 10.51 -5.59 1.08
C PRO A 356 9.38 -5.86 0.07
N VAL A 357 8.40 -6.72 0.41
CA VAL A 357 7.27 -7.05 -0.47
C VAL A 357 6.37 -5.83 -0.67
N PHE A 358 6.14 -5.02 0.37
CA PHE A 358 5.36 -3.77 0.27
C PHE A 358 6.04 -2.76 -0.68
N PHE A 359 7.37 -2.74 -0.74
CA PHE A 359 8.12 -1.89 -1.66
C PHE A 359 8.10 -2.44 -3.10
N HIS A 360 8.19 -3.76 -3.26
CA HIS A 360 8.18 -4.41 -4.58
C HIS A 360 6.81 -4.32 -5.27
N ASN A 361 5.75 -4.73 -4.57
CA ASN A 361 4.38 -4.68 -5.11
C ASN A 361 3.84 -3.25 -5.20
N GLY A 362 4.45 -2.35 -4.41
CA GLY A 362 4.00 -1.00 -4.16
C GLY A 362 2.77 -0.98 -3.25
N LEU A 363 2.48 0.20 -2.70
CA LEU A 363 1.25 0.46 -1.97
C LEU A 363 0.01 0.32 -2.89
N ASP A 364 -0.78 -0.72 -2.66
CA ASP A 364 -2.09 -1.00 -3.25
C ASP A 364 -3.22 -0.84 -2.21
N SER A 365 -4.49 -0.99 -2.62
CA SER A 365 -5.64 -0.78 -1.74
C SER A 365 -5.61 -1.70 -0.50
N PHE A 366 -5.15 -2.96 -0.65
CA PHE A 366 -5.02 -3.90 0.47
C PHE A 366 -3.92 -3.48 1.45
N SER A 367 -2.73 -3.15 0.93
CA SER A 367 -1.61 -2.69 1.75
C SER A 367 -1.96 -1.39 2.46
N LEU A 368 -2.64 -0.45 1.79
CA LEU A 368 -3.06 0.82 2.39
C LEU A 368 -4.03 0.59 3.55
N LYS A 369 -5.07 -0.23 3.31
CA LYS A 369 -6.03 -0.61 4.34
C LYS A 369 -5.34 -1.22 5.56
N PHE A 370 -4.46 -2.20 5.31
CA PHE A 370 -3.70 -2.87 6.36
C PHE A 370 -2.86 -1.88 7.20
N LEU A 371 -2.15 -0.96 6.56
CA LEU A 371 -1.34 0.04 7.26
C LEU A 371 -2.22 0.96 8.12
N LEU A 372 -3.33 1.46 7.57
CA LEU A 372 -4.26 2.35 8.26
C LEU A 372 -4.91 1.69 9.48
N GLU A 373 -5.33 0.44 9.36
CA GLU A 373 -6.01 -0.28 10.45
C GLU A 373 -5.02 -0.67 11.56
N GLU A 374 -3.84 -1.20 11.20
CA GLU A 374 -3.00 -1.95 12.13
C GLU A 374 -1.69 -1.26 12.55
N ILE A 375 -1.19 -0.26 11.80
CA ILE A 375 0.15 0.32 12.04
C ILE A 375 0.11 1.80 12.43
N ILE A 376 -0.75 2.60 11.80
CA ILE A 376 -0.77 4.05 11.94
C ILE A 376 -1.38 4.45 13.29
N GLU A 377 -0.59 4.73 14.32
CA GLU A 377 -1.12 5.06 15.66
C GLU A 377 -1.02 6.55 16.01
N HIS A 378 -0.18 7.30 15.29
CA HIS A 378 0.05 8.71 15.54
C HIS A 378 -0.23 9.58 14.30
N VAL A 379 -0.51 10.86 14.54
CA VAL A 379 -0.74 11.85 13.47
C VAL A 379 0.47 11.97 12.55
N TYR A 380 1.68 11.87 13.09
CA TYR A 380 2.91 11.84 12.29
C TYR A 380 2.97 10.62 11.37
N ASP A 381 2.58 9.43 11.84
CA ASP A 381 2.55 8.22 11.01
C ASP A 381 1.58 8.42 9.83
N LEU A 382 0.42 9.02 10.10
CA LEU A 382 -0.60 9.33 9.09
C LEU A 382 -0.09 10.35 8.06
N ASP A 383 0.60 11.40 8.50
CA ASP A 383 1.21 12.39 7.61
C ASP A 383 2.28 11.77 6.69
N HIS A 384 3.12 10.89 7.24
CA HIS A 384 4.13 10.18 6.47
C HIS A 384 3.52 9.23 5.44
N LEU A 385 2.43 8.53 5.81
CA LEU A 385 1.67 7.69 4.87
C LEU A 385 1.06 8.51 3.74
N MET A 386 0.47 9.68 4.06
CA MET A 386 -0.08 10.60 3.07
C MET A 386 0.98 11.03 2.05
N ARG A 387 2.15 11.47 2.51
CA ARG A 387 3.27 11.83 1.61
C ARG A 387 3.73 10.67 0.74
N LEU A 388 3.69 9.44 1.27
CA LEU A 388 4.07 8.25 0.51
C LEU A 388 3.05 7.92 -0.60
N ILE A 389 1.77 8.21 -0.38
CA ILE A 389 0.73 8.11 -1.42
C ILE A 389 0.92 9.21 -2.46
N GLU A 390 1.18 10.46 -2.04
CA GLU A 390 1.37 11.63 -2.90
C GLU A 390 2.54 11.46 -3.88
N ASN A 391 3.66 10.88 -3.44
CA ASN A 391 4.84 10.65 -4.27
C ASN A 391 4.64 9.65 -5.43
N LYS A 392 3.46 9.04 -5.58
CA LYS A 392 3.14 8.15 -6.70
C LYS A 392 2.33 8.87 -7.79
N GLU A 393 3.04 9.35 -8.82
CA GLU A 393 2.53 10.23 -9.89
C GLU A 393 1.22 9.79 -10.60
N ASN A 394 0.90 8.48 -10.66
CA ASN A 394 -0.25 8.00 -11.44
C ASN A 394 -1.36 7.28 -10.62
N SER A 395 -1.17 7.08 -9.32
CA SER A 395 -2.09 6.29 -8.48
C SER A 395 -2.57 7.03 -7.23
N SER A 396 -1.94 8.16 -6.91
CA SER A 396 -2.19 8.94 -5.69
C SER A 396 -3.65 9.40 -5.58
N ILE A 397 -4.17 10.04 -6.62
CA ILE A 397 -5.55 10.59 -6.62
C ILE A 397 -6.59 9.48 -6.44
N PHE A 398 -6.43 8.36 -7.13
CA PHE A 398 -7.35 7.23 -7.02
C PHE A 398 -7.37 6.67 -5.60
N LEU A 399 -6.20 6.33 -5.05
CA LEU A 399 -6.09 5.79 -3.69
C LEU A 399 -6.57 6.78 -2.63
N LEU A 400 -6.20 8.06 -2.74
CA LEU A 400 -6.66 9.09 -1.81
C LEU A 400 -8.18 9.30 -1.86
N SER A 401 -8.77 9.20 -3.05
CA SER A 401 -10.23 9.28 -3.20
C SER A 401 -10.96 8.06 -2.64
N GLU A 402 -10.44 6.86 -2.89
CA GLU A 402 -11.02 5.59 -2.41
C GLU A 402 -10.93 5.49 -0.86
N PHE A 403 -9.84 5.98 -0.28
CA PHE A 403 -9.55 5.85 1.15
C PHE A 403 -9.78 7.13 1.97
N ALA A 404 -10.36 8.19 1.38
CA ALA A 404 -10.59 9.47 2.08
C ALA A 404 -11.34 9.29 3.40
N GLU A 405 -12.46 8.55 3.38
CA GLU A 405 -13.25 8.24 4.57
C GLU A 405 -12.41 7.52 5.63
N MET A 406 -11.66 6.50 5.21
CA MET A 406 -10.84 5.69 6.13
C MET A 406 -9.68 6.48 6.74
N LEU A 407 -9.08 7.41 6.00
CA LEU A 407 -8.07 8.33 6.51
C LEU A 407 -8.64 9.23 7.61
N MET A 408 -9.85 9.74 7.42
CA MET A 408 -10.54 10.56 8.43
C MET A 408 -10.97 9.74 9.65
N GLN A 409 -11.52 8.54 9.44
CA GLN A 409 -11.83 7.61 10.53
C GLN A 409 -10.58 7.29 11.35
N ARG A 410 -9.45 7.06 10.68
CA ARG A 410 -8.20 6.78 11.39
C ARG A 410 -7.72 7.99 12.18
N LEU A 411 -7.79 9.19 11.61
CA LEU A 411 -7.49 10.42 12.35
C LEU A 411 -8.40 10.57 13.58
N GLN A 412 -9.69 10.28 13.46
CA GLN A 412 -10.63 10.33 14.59
C GLN A 412 -10.23 9.37 15.73
N VAL A 413 -9.81 8.15 15.40
CA VAL A 413 -9.31 7.17 16.39
C VAL A 413 -8.03 7.64 17.08
N ILE A 414 -7.11 8.25 16.32
CA ILE A 414 -5.87 8.82 16.90
C ILE A 414 -6.20 10.00 17.82
N GLN A 415 -7.16 10.83 17.43
CA GLN A 415 -7.56 12.00 18.22
C GLN A 415 -8.36 11.64 19.46
N SER A 416 -9.13 10.55 19.45
CA SER A 416 -9.87 10.09 20.63
C SER A 416 -8.97 9.53 21.72
N THR A 417 -7.79 9.04 21.35
CA THR A 417 -6.77 8.52 22.27
C THR A 417 -5.71 9.55 22.67
N SER A 418 -5.58 10.64 21.92
CA SER A 418 -4.64 11.74 22.20
C SER A 418 -5.15 12.70 23.28
N GLU A 419 -4.23 13.16 24.14
CA GLU A 419 -4.46 14.22 25.13
C GLU A 419 -4.37 15.65 24.53
N ASP A 420 -4.20 15.78 23.22
CA ASP A 420 -4.06 17.08 22.55
C ASP A 420 -5.29 17.98 22.76
N PRO A 421 -5.10 19.31 22.87
CA PRO A 421 -6.22 20.26 22.91
C PRO A 421 -7.10 20.19 21.66
N ASN A 422 -8.40 20.44 21.82
CA ASN A 422 -9.37 20.44 20.70
C ASN A 422 -8.97 21.36 19.55
N THR A 423 -8.31 22.49 19.83
CA THR A 423 -7.78 23.40 18.80
C THR A 423 -6.71 22.73 17.93
N THR A 424 -5.83 21.92 18.54
CA THR A 424 -4.79 21.16 17.81
C THR A 424 -5.43 20.05 16.98
N LYS A 425 -6.41 19.35 17.54
CA LYS A 425 -7.18 18.31 16.84
C LYS A 425 -7.96 18.88 15.64
N ALA A 426 -8.58 20.06 15.81
CA ALA A 426 -9.26 20.76 14.73
C ALA A 426 -8.28 21.15 13.61
N LEU A 427 -7.11 21.70 13.97
CA LEU A 427 -6.06 22.02 13.01
C LEU A 427 -5.59 20.80 12.22
N GLN A 428 -5.36 19.65 12.88
CA GLN A 428 -4.96 18.40 12.22
C GLN A 428 -6.01 17.93 11.21
N LEU A 429 -7.30 18.00 11.57
CA LEU A 429 -8.40 17.67 10.66
C LEU A 429 -8.47 18.63 9.47
N THR A 430 -8.31 19.93 9.71
CA THR A 430 -8.27 20.93 8.63
C THR A 430 -7.08 20.71 7.69
N GLN A 431 -5.92 20.36 8.23
CA GLN A 431 -4.74 20.04 7.42
C GLN A 431 -4.96 18.79 6.56
N LEU A 432 -5.55 17.72 7.12
CA LEU A 432 -5.87 16.52 6.35
C LEU A 432 -6.86 16.82 5.22
N ILE A 433 -7.95 17.54 5.50
CA ILE A 433 -8.94 17.91 4.50
C ILE A 433 -8.34 18.83 3.44
N SER A 434 -7.51 19.79 3.85
CA SER A 434 -6.79 20.66 2.91
C SER A 434 -5.89 19.85 1.98
N LYS A 435 -5.13 18.89 2.51
CA LYS A 435 -4.28 18.01 1.71
C LYS A 435 -5.07 17.18 0.71
N LEU A 436 -6.19 16.59 1.14
CA LEU A 436 -7.04 15.79 0.25
C LEU A 436 -7.64 16.65 -0.85
N VAL A 437 -8.29 17.76 -0.49
CA VAL A 437 -9.12 18.55 -1.42
C VAL A 437 -8.30 19.57 -2.21
N LYS A 438 -7.47 20.38 -1.55
CA LYS A 438 -6.74 21.47 -2.21
C LYS A 438 -5.47 20.96 -2.90
N ASP A 439 -4.69 20.16 -2.20
CA ASP A 439 -3.36 19.78 -2.69
C ASP A 439 -3.46 18.62 -3.70
N ASN A 440 -4.39 17.69 -3.49
CA ASN A 440 -4.55 16.49 -4.33
C ASN A 440 -5.84 16.45 -5.16
N GLY A 441 -6.71 17.46 -5.07
CA GLY A 441 -7.92 17.56 -5.91
C GLY A 441 -8.97 16.47 -5.66
N VAL A 442 -8.94 15.80 -4.49
CA VAL A 442 -9.88 14.73 -4.15
C VAL A 442 -11.28 15.30 -3.94
N LYS A 443 -12.28 14.71 -4.60
CA LYS A 443 -13.70 14.99 -4.35
C LYS A 443 -14.18 14.09 -3.22
N LEU A 444 -14.42 14.69 -2.05
CA LEU A 444 -14.97 13.97 -0.91
C LEU A 444 -16.40 13.54 -1.21
N ASP A 445 -16.71 12.28 -0.93
CA ASP A 445 -18.06 11.76 -1.04
C ASP A 445 -18.93 12.23 0.15
N LYS A 446 -20.24 11.96 0.06
CA LYS A 446 -21.19 12.42 1.08
C LYS A 446 -20.84 11.88 2.47
N LYS A 447 -20.41 10.63 2.58
CA LYS A 447 -20.03 10.01 3.87
C LYS A 447 -18.80 10.68 4.47
N SER A 448 -17.77 10.92 3.66
CA SER A 448 -16.57 11.64 4.06
C SER A 448 -16.88 13.03 4.60
N LEU A 449 -17.79 13.76 3.94
CA LEU A 449 -18.21 15.09 4.35
C LEU A 449 -19.05 15.06 5.64
N GLU A 450 -19.97 14.10 5.79
CA GLU A 450 -20.75 13.90 7.01
C GLU A 450 -19.84 13.58 8.21
N LEU A 451 -18.84 12.71 8.00
CA LEU A 451 -17.84 12.38 9.02
C LEU A 451 -17.02 13.60 9.42
N ALA A 452 -16.50 14.35 8.45
CA ALA A 452 -15.74 15.58 8.71
C ALA A 452 -16.59 16.61 9.49
N GLN A 453 -17.86 16.79 9.11
CA GLN A 453 -18.78 17.68 9.81
C GLN A 453 -18.98 17.24 11.27
N GLN A 454 -19.20 15.94 11.50
CA GLN A 454 -19.37 15.40 12.85
C GLN A 454 -18.10 15.59 13.69
N MET A 455 -16.92 15.35 13.14
CA MET A 455 -15.65 15.56 13.84
C MET A 455 -15.44 17.03 14.24
N TYR A 456 -15.71 18.00 13.35
CA TYR A 456 -15.62 19.43 13.71
C TYR A 456 -16.62 19.83 14.80
N LYS A 457 -17.83 19.27 14.77
CA LYS A 457 -18.84 19.47 15.81
C LYS A 457 -18.35 18.97 17.18
N ASP A 458 -17.79 17.77 17.21
CA ASP A 458 -17.28 17.15 18.45
C ASP A 458 -16.09 17.93 19.04
N LEU A 459 -15.32 18.61 18.17
CA LEU A 459 -14.21 19.47 18.55
C LEU A 459 -14.63 20.89 18.95
N GLY A 460 -15.89 21.28 18.72
CA GLY A 460 -16.41 22.62 19.01
C GLY A 460 -16.01 23.69 17.99
N ASP A 461 -15.55 23.31 16.79
CA ASP A 461 -15.19 24.24 15.71
C ASP A 461 -16.41 24.58 14.85
N THR A 462 -17.15 25.60 15.29
CA THR A 462 -18.38 26.06 14.61
C THR A 462 -18.12 26.60 13.22
N SER A 463 -16.94 27.20 12.98
CA SER A 463 -16.60 27.83 11.71
C SER A 463 -16.41 26.80 10.59
N ASN A 464 -15.63 25.75 10.86
CA ASN A 464 -15.40 24.69 9.89
C ASN A 464 -16.60 23.74 9.77
N TYR A 465 -17.37 23.55 10.86
CA TYR A 465 -18.64 22.82 10.81
C TYR A 465 -19.62 23.44 9.80
N GLU A 466 -19.81 24.76 9.85
CA GLU A 466 -20.70 25.47 8.92
C GLU A 466 -20.18 25.43 7.48
N TYR A 467 -18.85 25.54 7.30
CA TYR A 467 -18.23 25.47 5.98
C TYR A 467 -18.43 24.10 5.31
N ILE A 468 -18.15 23.01 6.02
CA ILE A 468 -18.38 21.65 5.50
C ILE A 468 -19.87 21.39 5.29
N GLY A 469 -20.74 21.90 6.17
CA GLY A 469 -22.19 21.81 6.01
C GLY A 469 -22.73 22.48 4.74
N LYS A 470 -22.06 23.51 4.23
CA LYS A 470 -22.38 24.14 2.94
C LYS A 470 -21.93 23.32 1.73
N LEU A 471 -20.95 22.44 1.88
CA LEU A 471 -20.49 21.54 0.81
C LEU A 471 -21.36 20.27 0.70
N LEU A 472 -22.14 19.95 1.73
CA LEU A 472 -23.09 18.83 1.76
C LEU A 472 -24.45 19.13 1.10
N ASN A 473 -24.81 20.42 0.97
CA ASN A 473 -26.05 20.92 0.39
C ASN A 473 -25.81 21.49 -1.00
#